data_AF-A0AA47M8F3-F1
#
_entry.id   AF-A0AA47M8F3-F1
#
_cell.length_a   1.000
_cell.length_b   1.000
_cell.length_c   1.000
_cell.angle_alpha   90.00
_cell.angle_beta   90.00
_cell.angle_gamma   90.00
#
_symmetry.space_group_name_H-M   'P 1'
#
loop_
_entity.id
_entity.type
_entity.pdbx_description
1 polymer ?
#
loop_
_entity_poly.entity_id
_entity_poly.type
_entity_poly.pdbx_seq_one_letter_code
_entity_poly.pdbx_strand_id
1 'polypeptide(L)'
;MEIIELQNNNELKAKYNNLSLLDFYKLYVHAEDFPILRRHALKFASLFGTTYRCEQFFSKLTLAKTRFHSRLTDSNLENQLRVASSSLPADIRRLAKEKQF
;
A
#
# COMPACT_ATOMS: atom_id res chain seq x y z
N MET A 1 -28.66 13.55 5.81
CA MET A 1 -27.66 13.93 4.77
C MET A 1 -26.30 13.82 5.44
N GLU A 2 -25.57 12.72 5.22
CA GLU A 2 -24.40 12.32 6.03
C GLU A 2 -23.35 13.43 6.23
N ILE A 3 -23.02 14.19 5.17
CA ILE A 3 -22.03 15.29 5.26
C ILE A 3 -22.52 16.43 6.15
N ILE A 4 -23.81 16.74 6.11
CA ILE A 4 -24.39 17.82 6.94
C ILE A 4 -24.40 17.39 8.41
N GLU A 5 -24.74 16.13 8.70
CA GLU A 5 -24.69 15.57 10.05
C GLU A 5 -23.25 15.58 10.60
N LEU A 6 -22.28 15.19 9.77
CA LEU A 6 -20.86 15.25 10.12
C LEU A 6 -20.41 16.68 10.42
N GLN A 7 -20.81 17.65 9.59
CA GLN A 7 -20.44 19.06 9.75
C GLN A 7 -21.15 19.75 10.91
N ASN A 8 -22.36 19.35 11.26
CA ASN A 8 -23.08 19.92 12.40
C ASN A 8 -22.60 19.36 13.74
N ASN A 9 -21.82 18.28 13.74
CA ASN A 9 -21.24 17.71 14.95
C ASN A 9 -19.87 18.35 15.27
N ASN A 10 -19.86 19.24 16.27
CA ASN A 10 -18.64 19.93 16.71
C ASN A 10 -17.59 18.99 17.31
N GLU A 11 -18.01 17.88 17.92
CA GLU A 11 -17.07 16.89 18.46
C GLU A 11 -16.36 16.15 17.31
N LEU A 12 -17.09 15.69 16.31
CA LEU A 12 -16.50 15.05 15.13
C LEU A 12 -15.56 16.01 14.37
N LYS A 13 -15.93 17.29 14.25
CA LYS A 13 -15.02 18.33 13.72
C LYS A 13 -13.74 18.46 14.54
N ALA A 14 -13.85 18.47 15.87
CA ALA A 14 -12.68 18.52 16.73
C ALA A 14 -11.80 17.27 16.58
N LYS A 15 -12.38 16.08 16.47
CA LYS A 15 -11.64 14.84 16.21
C LYS A 15 -10.95 14.86 14.84
N TYR A 16 -11.63 15.34 13.80
CA TYR A 16 -11.06 15.47 12.46
C TYR A 16 -9.81 16.35 12.45
N ASN A 17 -9.80 17.46 13.19
CA ASN A 17 -8.68 18.38 13.24
C ASN A 17 -7.49 17.89 14.08
N ASN A 18 -7.71 16.93 14.98
CA ASN A 18 -6.70 16.47 15.93
C ASN A 18 -6.14 15.08 15.62
N LEU A 19 -6.71 14.36 14.64
CA LEU A 19 -6.31 12.99 14.29
C LEU A 19 -5.83 12.91 12.85
N SER A 20 -5.09 11.84 12.54
CA SER A 20 -4.82 11.51 11.15
C SER A 20 -6.14 11.21 10.42
N LEU A 21 -6.18 11.48 9.12
CA LEU A 21 -7.36 11.24 8.30
C LEU A 21 -7.85 9.79 8.40
N LEU A 22 -6.91 8.84 8.39
CA LEU A 22 -7.23 7.42 8.45
C LEU A 22 -7.78 7.01 9.82
N ASP A 23 -7.19 7.53 10.91
CA ASP A 23 -7.65 7.24 12.27
C ASP A 23 -9.03 7.84 12.53
N PHE A 24 -9.29 9.04 12.03
CA PHE A 24 -10.61 9.66 12.11
C PHE A 24 -11.68 8.77 11.45
N TYR A 25 -11.49 8.40 10.19
CA TYR A 25 -12.48 7.57 9.47
C TYR A 25 -12.62 6.17 10.08
N LYS A 26 -11.55 5.61 10.65
CA LYS A 26 -11.57 4.29 11.29
C LYS A 26 -12.33 4.30 12.61
N LEU A 27 -12.11 5.32 13.45
CA LEU A 27 -12.60 5.37 14.82
C LEU A 27 -13.97 6.03 14.96
N TYR A 28 -14.31 6.99 14.09
CA TYR A 28 -15.46 7.88 14.30
C TYR A 28 -16.50 7.88 13.17
N VAL A 29 -16.20 7.25 12.02
CA VAL A 29 -17.15 7.16 10.89
C VAL A 29 -17.66 5.73 10.78
N HIS A 30 -18.69 5.41 11.57
CA HIS A 30 -19.31 4.09 11.61
C HIS A 30 -20.22 3.83 10.41
N ALA A 31 -20.36 2.56 10.03
CA ALA A 31 -21.15 2.16 8.86
C ALA A 31 -22.66 2.35 9.09
N GLU A 32 -23.11 2.35 10.34
CA GLU A 32 -24.53 2.52 10.68
C GLU A 32 -24.96 3.99 10.55
N ASP A 33 -24.08 4.92 10.95
CA ASP A 33 -24.36 6.36 10.90
C ASP A 33 -23.99 6.99 9.55
N PHE A 34 -22.90 6.52 8.93
CA PHE A 34 -22.30 7.14 7.74
C PHE A 34 -21.91 6.12 6.66
N PRO A 35 -22.84 5.28 6.17
CA PRO A 35 -22.54 4.20 5.24
C PRO A 35 -21.91 4.67 3.92
N ILE A 36 -22.38 5.78 3.35
CA ILE A 36 -21.89 6.29 2.06
C ILE A 36 -20.49 6.88 2.24
N LEU A 37 -20.33 7.76 3.24
CA LEU A 37 -19.07 8.41 3.55
C LEU A 37 -17.97 7.40 3.91
N ARG A 38 -18.29 6.39 4.72
CA ARG A 38 -17.34 5.32 5.07
C ARG A 38 -16.88 4.56 3.83
N ARG A 39 -17.80 4.22 2.93
CA ARG A 39 -17.47 3.55 1.66
C ARG A 39 -16.55 4.42 0.79
N HIS A 40 -16.81 5.72 0.71
CA HIS A 40 -15.93 6.64 -0.03
C HIS A 40 -14.54 6.74 0.61
N ALA A 41 -14.46 6.89 1.92
CA ALA A 41 -13.18 6.96 2.64
C ALA A 41 -12.34 5.71 2.40
N LEU A 42 -12.94 4.52 2.47
CA LEU A 42 -12.25 3.25 2.17
C LEU A 42 -11.76 3.19 0.72
N LYS A 43 -12.56 3.64 -0.25
CA LYS A 43 -12.14 3.70 -1.65
C LYS A 43 -10.91 4.59 -1.82
N PHE A 44 -10.92 5.79 -1.25
CA PHE A 44 -9.77 6.70 -1.35
C PHE A 44 -8.54 6.16 -0.60
N ALA A 45 -8.71 5.63 0.60
CA ALA A 45 -7.63 5.00 1.36
C ALA A 45 -6.96 3.84 0.58
N SER A 46 -7.76 3.02 -0.12
CA SER A 46 -7.24 1.93 -0.96
C SER A 46 -6.47 2.43 -2.18
N LEU A 47 -6.88 3.56 -2.77
CA LEU A 47 -6.15 4.16 -3.89
C LEU A 47 -4.76 4.60 -3.46
N PHE A 48 -4.64 5.33 -2.34
CA PHE A 48 -3.33 5.76 -1.81
C PHE A 48 -2.40 4.58 -1.51
N GLY A 49 -2.92 3.51 -0.93
CA GLY A 49 -2.13 2.31 -0.65
C GLY A 49 -1.65 1.61 -1.93
N THR A 50 -2.49 1.53 -2.95
CA THR A 50 -2.17 0.78 -4.18
C THR A 50 -1.32 1.58 -5.17
N THR A 51 -1.60 2.86 -5.39
CA THR A 51 -0.79 3.70 -6.29
C THR A 51 0.64 3.87 -5.77
N TYR A 52 0.81 4.22 -4.50
CA TYR A 52 2.15 4.35 -3.91
C TYR A 52 2.93 3.04 -3.98
N ARG A 53 2.29 1.90 -3.69
CA ARG A 53 2.96 0.59 -3.76
C ARG A 53 3.29 0.21 -5.20
N CYS A 54 2.42 0.50 -6.16
CA CYS A 54 2.69 0.32 -7.59
C CYS A 54 3.84 1.21 -8.07
N GLU A 55 3.88 2.48 -7.69
CA GLU A 55 4.95 3.40 -8.03
C GLU A 55 6.29 2.94 -7.46
N GLN A 56 6.33 2.63 -6.16
CA GLN A 56 7.52 2.06 -5.51
C GLN A 56 7.97 0.75 -6.18
N PHE A 57 7.01 -0.08 -6.58
CA PHE A 57 7.27 -1.31 -7.31
C PHE A 57 7.89 -1.04 -8.69
N PHE A 58 7.35 -0.11 -9.48
CA PHE A 58 7.91 0.30 -10.76
C PHE A 58 9.29 0.97 -10.64
N SER A 59 9.52 1.76 -9.59
CA SER A 59 10.84 2.33 -9.31
C SER A 59 11.88 1.24 -9.02
N LYS A 60 11.53 0.25 -8.19
CA LYS A 60 12.40 -0.91 -7.90
C LYS A 60 12.69 -1.73 -9.14
N LEU A 61 11.67 -1.97 -9.97
CA LEU A 61 11.81 -2.61 -11.28
C LEU A 61 12.80 -1.88 -12.19
N THR A 62 12.66 -0.55 -12.27
CA THR A 62 13.54 0.30 -13.08
C THR A 62 14.98 0.19 -12.59
N LEU A 63 15.20 0.24 -11.27
CA LEU A 63 16.52 0.05 -10.68
C LEU A 63 17.12 -1.34 -10.97
N ALA A 64 16.31 -2.40 -10.85
CA ALA A 64 16.75 -3.77 -11.14
C ALA A 64 17.16 -3.94 -12.61
N LYS A 65 16.40 -3.35 -13.55
CA LYS A 65 16.71 -3.34 -14.98
C LYS A 65 18.05 -2.67 -15.28
N THR A 66 18.33 -1.52 -14.64
CA THR A 66 19.56 -0.75 -14.87
C THR A 66 20.79 -1.41 -14.27
N ARG A 67 20.66 -2.07 -13.11
CA ARG A 67 21.82 -2.61 -12.36
C ARG A 67 22.35 -3.93 -12.92
N PHE A 68 21.49 -4.77 -13.49
CA PHE A 68 21.89 -6.12 -13.92
C PHE A 68 22.04 -6.32 -15.42
N HIS A 69 21.68 -5.35 -16.28
CA HIS A 69 21.71 -5.48 -17.76
C HIS A 69 21.05 -6.76 -18.32
N SER A 70 20.36 -7.54 -17.49
CA SER A 70 19.72 -8.79 -17.86
C SER A 70 18.42 -8.45 -18.56
N ARG A 71 18.26 -8.96 -19.80
CA ARG A 71 16.98 -8.93 -20.50
C ARG A 71 15.90 -9.46 -19.56
N LEU A 72 15.02 -8.56 -19.13
CA LEU A 72 13.74 -8.93 -18.52
C LEU A 72 12.94 -9.62 -19.63
N THR A 73 12.97 -10.94 -19.61
CA THR A 73 12.08 -11.78 -20.42
C THR A 73 10.88 -12.11 -19.56
N ASP A 74 9.71 -12.32 -20.16
CA ASP A 74 8.49 -12.68 -19.40
C ASP A 74 8.73 -13.87 -18.47
N SER A 75 9.60 -14.81 -18.87
CA SER A 75 9.99 -15.98 -18.07
C SER A 75 10.78 -15.68 -16.79
N ASN A 76 11.53 -14.57 -16.71
CA ASN A 76 12.35 -14.23 -15.55
C ASN A 76 11.85 -13.00 -14.78
N LEU A 77 10.93 -12.23 -15.37
CA LEU A 77 10.31 -11.03 -14.80
C LEU A 77 9.64 -11.34 -13.45
N GLU A 78 8.80 -12.36 -13.37
CA GLU A 78 8.09 -12.69 -12.13
C GLU A 78 9.05 -13.01 -10.97
N ASN A 79 10.11 -13.78 -11.24
CA ASN A 79 11.10 -14.15 -10.22
C ASN A 79 11.89 -12.93 -9.73
N GLN A 80 12.33 -12.06 -10.64
CA GLN A 80 13.01 -10.82 -10.29
C GLN A 80 12.10 -9.87 -9.49
N LEU A 81 10.82 -9.81 -9.86
CA LEU A 81 9.80 -9.04 -9.16
C LEU A 81 9.56 -9.52 -7.73
N ARG A 82 9.44 -10.83 -7.56
CA ARG A 82 9.30 -11.45 -6.24
C ARG A 82 10.49 -11.10 -5.36
N VAL A 83 11.72 -11.21 -5.88
CA VAL A 83 12.94 -10.89 -5.12
C VAL A 83 13.01 -9.39 -4.77
N ALA A 84 12.71 -8.49 -5.70
CA ALA A 84 12.78 -7.03 -5.45
C ALA A 84 11.67 -6.52 -4.50
N SER A 85 10.53 -7.21 -4.46
CA SER A 85 9.37 -6.81 -3.65
C SER A 85 9.29 -7.53 -2.30
N SER A 86 9.97 -8.66 -2.19
CA SER A 86 10.10 -9.46 -0.98
C SER A 86 10.80 -8.68 0.14
N SER A 87 10.22 -8.72 1.35
CA SER A 87 10.90 -8.33 2.59
C SER A 87 11.61 -9.52 3.26
N LEU A 88 11.50 -10.73 2.69
CA LEU A 88 12.20 -11.91 3.19
C LEU A 88 13.68 -11.82 2.80
N PRO A 89 14.61 -11.96 3.75
CA PRO A 89 16.03 -12.00 3.45
C PRO A 89 16.35 -13.25 2.63
N ALA A 90 17.20 -13.11 1.61
CA ALA A 90 17.69 -14.26 0.87
C ALA A 90 18.58 -15.10 1.78
N ASP A 91 18.29 -16.41 1.89
CA ASP A 91 19.17 -17.36 2.59
C ASP A 91 20.34 -17.74 1.68
N ILE A 92 21.31 -16.83 1.60
CA ILE A 92 22.51 -16.96 0.77
C ILE A 92 23.34 -18.18 1.20
N ARG A 93 23.32 -18.53 2.50
CA ARG A 93 24.11 -19.66 3.03
C ARG A 93 23.58 -20.99 2.53
N ARG A 94 22.26 -21.18 2.53
CA ARG A 94 21.63 -22.39 1.95
C ARG A 94 21.86 -22.45 0.44
N LEU A 95 21.63 -21.34 -0.27
CA LEU A 95 21.80 -21.29 -1.73
C LEU A 95 23.24 -21.57 -2.17
N ALA A 96 24.23 -21.09 -1.43
CA ALA A 96 25.64 -21.35 -1.70
C ALA A 96 26.00 -22.84 -1.55
N LYS A 97 25.44 -23.51 -0.54
CA LYS A 97 25.63 -24.97 -0.34
C LYS A 97 24.99 -25.80 -1.45
N GLU A 98 23.82 -25.41 -1.95
CA GLU A 98 23.11 -26.14 -3.02
C GLU A 98 23.75 -25.95 -4.41
N LYS A 99 24.56 -24.90 -4.60
CA LYS A 99 25.23 -24.57 -5.87
C LYS A 99 26.69 -25.00 -5.97
N GLN A 100 27.30 -25.45 -4.86
CA GLN A 100 28.62 -26.04 -4.90
C GLN A 100 28.51 -27.47 -5.45
N PHE A 101 28.88 -27.64 -6.72
CA PHE A 101 29.29 -28.92 -7.28
C PHE A 101 30.65 -29.33 -6.73
#